data_AF-A0A4Q0AQ43-F1
#
_entry.id   AF-A0A4Q0AQ43-F1
#
_cell.length_a   1.000
_cell.length_b   1.000
_cell.length_c   1.000
_cell.angle_alpha   90.00
_cell.angle_beta   90.00
_cell.angle_gamma   90.00
#
_symmetry.space_group_name_H-M   'P 1'
#
loop_
_entity.id
_entity.type
_entity.pdbx_description
1 polymer ?
#
loop_
_entity_poly.entity_id
_entity_poly.type
_entity_poly.pdbx_seq_one_letter_code
_entity_poly.pdbx_strand_id
1 'polypeptide(L)'
;MLDTSFFLRFLDELSPLFRNADVYFRYFLEKEIAMFISTISIAEYCVGGEVHELPLRNLQILPFNLDHSKQTGEFAKIIFRNKGKLKLNERNIINPSFLK
;
A
#
# COMPACT_ATOMS: atom_id res chain seq x y z
N MET A 1 1.89 -3.49 6.79
CA MET A 1 1.56 -3.85 5.40
C MET A 1 1.86 -2.64 4.54
N LEU A 2 2.64 -2.82 3.49
CA LEU A 2 3.07 -1.76 2.57
C LEU A 2 2.16 -1.80 1.33
N ASP A 3 1.64 -0.65 0.93
CA ASP A 3 0.78 -0.51 -0.25
C ASP A 3 1.57 -0.01 -1.47
N THR A 4 0.91 0.03 -2.62
CA THR A 4 1.49 0.47 -3.90
C THR A 4 2.08 1.88 -3.78
N SER A 5 1.40 2.76 -3.05
CA SER A 5 1.79 4.14 -2.87
C SER A 5 3.11 4.27 -2.08
N PHE A 6 3.36 3.36 -1.13
CA PHE A 6 4.65 3.28 -0.45
C PHE A 6 5.77 2.95 -1.45
N PHE A 7 5.58 1.92 -2.28
CA PHE A 7 6.60 1.49 -3.25
C PHE A 7 6.89 2.53 -4.33
N LEU A 8 5.86 3.22 -4.82
CA LEU A 8 6.04 4.34 -5.76
C LEU A 8 6.95 5.43 -5.19
N ARG A 9 6.91 5.68 -3.87
CA ARG A 9 7.78 6.67 -3.20
C ARG A 9 9.13 6.11 -2.83
N PHE A 10 9.17 4.84 -2.43
CA PHE A 10 10.38 4.15 -2.01
C PHE A 10 11.34 3.89 -3.17
N LEU A 11 10.82 3.71 -4.39
CA LEU A 11 11.61 3.40 -5.59
C LEU A 11 11.87 4.63 -6.47
N ASP A 12 11.24 5.77 -6.19
CA ASP A 12 11.47 7.04 -6.87
C ASP A 12 12.30 7.98 -5.99
N GLU A 13 13.61 8.09 -6.26
CA GLU A 13 14.52 8.99 -5.53
C GLU A 13 14.15 10.48 -5.70
N LEU A 14 13.40 10.85 -6.73
CA LEU A 14 12.92 12.21 -6.95
C LEU A 14 11.66 12.53 -6.14
N SER A 15 11.03 11.50 -5.55
CA SER A 15 9.86 11.69 -4.70
C SER A 15 10.22 12.53 -3.47
N PRO A 16 9.47 13.60 -3.14
CA PRO A 16 9.68 14.36 -1.91
C PRO A 16 9.57 13.51 -0.62
N LEU A 17 8.96 12.33 -0.71
CA LEU A 17 8.74 11.40 0.39
C LEU A 17 9.69 10.20 0.36
N PHE A 18 10.61 10.12 -0.61
CA PHE A 18 11.59 9.05 -0.73
C PHE A 18 12.34 8.82 0.57
N ARG A 19 12.93 9.89 1.13
CA ARG A 19 13.71 9.80 2.38
C ARG A 19 12.90 9.25 3.56
N ASN A 20 11.60 9.58 3.63
CA ASN A 20 10.73 9.06 4.69
C ASN A 20 10.46 7.57 4.50
N ALA A 21 10.21 7.14 3.26
CA ALA A 21 9.99 5.74 2.92
C ALA A 21 11.25 4.89 3.14
N ASP A 22 12.41 5.39 2.73
CA ASP A 22 13.70 4.74 2.91
C ASP A 22 14.06 4.56 4.39
N VAL A 23 13.96 5.62 5.20
CA VAL A 23 14.21 5.53 6.65
C VAL A 23 13.23 4.58 7.33
N TYR A 24 11.94 4.61 6.95
CA TYR A 24 10.95 3.67 7.47
C TYR A 24 11.31 2.22 7.13
N PHE A 25 11.66 1.94 5.88
CA PHE A 25 12.02 0.60 5.42
C PHE A 25 13.26 0.07 6.16
N ARG A 26 14.32 0.88 6.25
CA ARG A 26 15.56 0.50 6.96
C ARG A 26 15.31 0.24 8.43
N TYR A 27 14.54 1.10 9.10
CA TYR A 27 14.20 0.88 10.51
C TYR A 27 13.48 -0.45 10.74
N PHE A 28 12.54 -0.82 9.86
CA PHE A 28 11.83 -2.09 9.97
C PHE A 28 12.75 -3.29 9.74
N LEU A 29 13.71 -3.19 8.81
CA LEU A 29 14.74 -4.20 8.63
C LEU A 29 15.64 -4.35 9.86
N GLU A 30 16.18 -3.24 10.37
CA GLU A 30 17.08 -3.22 11.53
C GLU A 30 16.43 -3.73 12.81
N LYS A 31 15.11 -3.52 12.94
CA LYS A 31 14.31 -4.01 14.08
C LYS A 31 13.68 -5.38 13.86
N GLU A 32 13.98 -6.03 12.73
CA GLU A 32 13.43 -7.34 12.35
C GLU A 32 11.89 -7.36 12.40
N ILE A 33 11.26 -6.23 12.08
CA ILE A 33 9.81 -6.10 12.07
C ILE A 33 9.28 -6.64 10.75
N ALA A 34 8.40 -7.64 10.84
CA ALA A 34 7.80 -8.25 9.66
C ALA A 34 7.04 -7.22 8.81
N MET A 35 7.47 -7.09 7.55
CA MET A 35 6.81 -6.28 6.54
C MET A 35 6.04 -7.17 5.58
N PHE A 36 4.83 -6.75 5.22
CA PHE A 36 3.93 -7.51 4.38
C PHE A 36 3.55 -6.70 3.15
N ILE A 37 3.39 -7.37 2.01
CA ILE A 37 2.88 -6.80 0.76
C ILE A 37 1.73 -7.68 0.25
N SER A 38 0.64 -7.08 -0.19
CA SER A 38 -0.48 -7.85 -0.77
C SER A 38 -0.25 -8.13 -2.26
N THR A 39 -0.79 -9.23 -2.78
CA THR A 39 -0.78 -9.49 -4.24
C THR A 39 -1.53 -8.42 -5.03
N ILE A 40 -2.47 -7.70 -4.41
CA ILE A 40 -3.14 -6.54 -5.01
C ILE A 40 -2.15 -5.40 -5.21
N SER A 41 -1.36 -5.07 -4.19
CA SER A 41 -0.37 -3.99 -4.28
C SER A 41 0.76 -4.29 -5.28
N ILE A 42 1.16 -5.56 -5.40
CA ILE A 42 2.08 -6.00 -6.46
C ILE A 42 1.47 -5.76 -7.83
N ALA A 43 0.21 -6.19 -8.04
CA ALA A 43 -0.47 -6.02 -9.33
C ALA A 43 -0.64 -4.55 -9.72
N GLU A 44 -0.99 -3.68 -8.76
CA GLU A 44 -1.10 -2.24 -8.99
C GLU A 44 0.25 -1.60 -9.33
N TYR A 45 1.34 -2.00 -8.66
CA TYR A 45 2.69 -1.52 -8.98
C TYR A 45 3.10 -1.92 -10.42
N CYS A 46 2.81 -3.16 -10.80
CA CYS A 46 3.13 -3.70 -12.13
C CYS A 46 2.34 -3.06 -13.29
N VAL A 47 1.45 -2.08 -13.03
CA VAL A 47 0.85 -1.26 -14.09
C VAL A 47 1.89 -0.35 -14.76
N GLY A 48 2.92 0.08 -14.02
CA GLY A 48 3.95 0.99 -14.53
C GLY A 48 5.39 0.60 -14.21
N GLY A 49 5.61 -0.38 -13.33
CA GLY A 49 6.93 -0.92 -13.00
C GLY A 49 7.02 -2.43 -13.19
N GLU A 50 8.15 -3.01 -12.81
CA GLU A 50 8.42 -4.44 -12.96
C GLU A 50 8.52 -5.13 -11.59
N VAL A 51 8.06 -6.37 -11.49
CA VAL A 51 8.01 -7.10 -10.20
C VAL A 51 9.39 -7.25 -9.55
N HIS A 52 10.47 -7.28 -10.35
CA HIS A 52 11.84 -7.43 -9.87
C HIS A 52 12.39 -6.15 -9.21
N GLU A 53 11.72 -5.00 -9.38
CA GLU A 53 12.08 -3.74 -8.72
C GLU A 53 11.64 -3.73 -7.25
N LEU A 54 10.65 -4.56 -6.90
CA LEU A 54 10.17 -4.70 -5.53
C LEU A 54 11.15 -5.50 -4.67
N PRO A 55 11.41 -5.11 -3.41
CA PRO A 55 12.32 -5.81 -2.50
C PRO A 55 11.68 -7.06 -1.88
N LEU A 56 11.15 -7.98 -2.71
CA LEU A 56 10.33 -9.12 -2.28
C LEU A 56 11.05 -10.07 -1.30
N ARG A 57 12.39 -10.12 -1.32
CA ARG A 57 13.17 -10.91 -0.35
C ARG A 57 13.01 -10.43 1.09
N ASN A 58 12.67 -9.17 1.28
CA ASN A 58 12.50 -8.52 2.58
C ASN A 58 11.03 -8.45 3.01
N LEU A 59 10.12 -9.01 2.22
CA LEU A 59 8.68 -8.86 2.39
C LEU A 59 7.98 -10.22 2.43
N GLN A 60 6.98 -10.33 3.30
CA GLN A 60 6.06 -11.45 3.29
C GLN A 60 4.89 -11.16 2.35
N ILE A 61 4.70 -12.00 1.33
CA ILE A 61 3.62 -11.84 0.37
C ILE A 61 2.32 -12.40 0.97
N LEU A 62 1.28 -11.56 1.02
CA LEU A 62 -0.06 -11.93 1.44
C LEU A 62 -0.97 -12.12 0.22
N PRO A 63 -1.43 -13.36 -0.08
CA PRO A 63 -2.33 -13.60 -1.19
C PRO A 63 -3.73 -13.04 -0.93
N PHE A 64 -4.33 -12.44 -1.95
CA PHE A 64 -5.74 -12.08 -1.95
C PHE A 64 -6.58 -13.22 -2.54
N ASN A 65 -7.31 -13.95 -1.68
CA ASN A 65 -8.09 -15.13 -2.05
C ASN A 65 -9.60 -14.84 -2.04
N LEU A 66 -10.40 -15.86 -2.35
CA LEU A 66 -11.87 -15.75 -2.46
C LEU A 66 -12.54 -15.25 -1.16
N ASP A 67 -12.05 -15.66 0.01
CA ASP A 67 -12.65 -15.25 1.28
C ASP A 67 -12.32 -13.79 1.59
N HIS A 68 -11.11 -13.33 1.26
CA HIS A 68 -10.76 -11.91 1.30
C HIS A 68 -11.67 -11.09 0.36
N SER A 69 -11.99 -11.62 -0.83
CA SER A 69 -12.92 -10.98 -1.77
C SER A 69 -14.32 -10.79 -1.17
N LYS A 70 -14.87 -11.83 -0.52
CA LYS A 70 -16.19 -11.76 0.12
C LYS A 70 -16.25 -10.69 1.21
N GLN A 71 -15.26 -10.69 2.12
CA GLN A 71 -15.18 -9.71 3.20
C GLN A 71 -15.00 -8.29 2.65
N THR A 72 -14.13 -8.11 1.66
CA THR A 72 -13.92 -6.81 1.00
C THR A 72 -15.19 -6.28 0.36
N GLY A 73 -16.00 -7.15 -0.27
CA GLY A 73 -17.30 -6.79 -0.83
C GLY A 73 -18.28 -6.24 0.21
N GLU A 74 -18.33 -6.83 1.40
CA GLU A 74 -19.18 -6.32 2.49
C GLU A 74 -18.68 -4.97 3.01
N PHE A 75 -17.36 -4.76 3.14
CA PHE A 75 -16.81 -3.44 3.47
C PHE A 75 -17.17 -2.39 2.42
N ALA A 76 -16.98 -2.70 1.14
CA ALA A 76 -17.31 -1.80 0.04
C ALA A 76 -18.78 -1.42 0.05
N LYS A 77 -19.68 -2.39 0.24
CA LYS A 77 -21.13 -2.18 0.39
C LYS A 77 -21.47 -1.22 1.53
N ILE A 78 -20.84 -1.36 2.69
CA ILE A 78 -21.03 -0.44 3.82
C ILE A 78 -20.56 0.97 3.46
N ILE A 79 -19.35 1.09 2.87
CA ILE A 79 -18.78 2.39 2.47
C ILE A 79 -19.69 3.08 1.45
N PHE A 80 -20.15 2.37 0.42
CA PHE A 80 -20.99 2.95 -0.62
C PHE A 80 -22.37 3.35 -0.11
N ARG A 81 -22.97 2.59 0.82
CA ARG A 81 -24.23 2.97 1.49
C ARG A 81 -24.11 4.23 2.32
N ASN A 82 -22.92 4.52 2.85
CA ASN A 82 -22.64 5.69 3.68
C ASN A 82 -21.88 6.80 2.92
N LYS A 83 -21.72 6.67 1.60
CA LYS A 83 -21.04 7.67 0.77
C LYS A 83 -21.73 9.03 0.92
N GLY A 84 -20.93 10.08 1.15
CA GLY A 84 -21.43 11.44 1.40
C GLY A 84 -21.89 11.72 2.83
N LYS A 85 -22.06 10.70 3.68
CA LYS A 85 -22.37 10.85 5.12
C LYS A 85 -21.12 10.76 6.01
N LEU A 86 -20.04 10.20 5.48
CA LEU A 86 -18.76 10.11 6.17
C LEU A 86 -18.08 11.48 6.21
N LYS A 87 -17.72 11.96 7.40
CA LYS A 87 -16.86 13.14 7.57
C LYS A 87 -15.44 12.78 7.14
N LEU A 88 -15.11 13.00 5.87
CA LEU A 88 -13.82 12.60 5.28
C LEU A 88 -12.64 13.49 5.67
N ASN A 89 -12.90 14.64 6.29
CA ASN A 89 -11.91 15.67 6.61
C ASN A 89 -10.98 15.28 7.78
N GLU A 90 -11.20 14.12 8.40
CA GLU A 90 -10.44 13.62 9.56
C GLU A 90 -9.57 12.39 9.22
N ARG A 91 -9.27 12.13 7.95
CA ARG A 91 -8.35 11.03 7.60
C ARG A 91 -6.90 11.42 7.90
N ASN A 92 -6.23 10.63 8.73
CA ASN A 92 -4.77 10.58 8.86
C ASN A 92 -4.08 9.83 7.68
N ILE A 93 -4.82 9.53 6.61
CA ILE A 93 -4.32 8.74 5.47
C ILE A 93 -3.95 9.69 4.33
N ILE A 94 -2.81 9.41 3.69
CA ILE A 94 -2.25 10.15 2.55
C ILE A 94 -3.32 10.33 1.46
N ASN A 95 -3.48 11.57 0.99
CA ASN A 95 -4.46 11.94 -0.02
C ASN A 95 -4.19 11.22 -1.36
N PRO A 96 -5.18 10.56 -1.99
CA PRO A 96 -5.03 9.95 -3.32
C PRO A 96 -4.63 10.93 -4.44
N SER A 97 -4.71 12.24 -4.21
CA SER A 97 -4.21 13.24 -5.16
C SER A 97 -2.71 13.11 -5.49
N PHE A 98 -1.96 12.37 -4.67
CA PHE A 98 -0.54 12.06 -4.90
C PHE A 98 -0.30 10.79 -5.75
N LEU A 99 -1.36 10.18 -6.30
CA LEU A 99 -1.30 9.03 -7.21
C LEU A 99 -1.67 9.41 -8.66
N LYS A 100 -1.56 10.70 -9.00
CA LYS A 100 -1.75 11.22 -10.36
C LYS A 100 -0.44 11.80 -10.89
#